data_AF-A0A0F6HC43-F1
#
_entry.id   AF-A0A0F6HC43-F1
#
_cell.length_a   1.000
_cell.length_b   1.000
_cell.length_c   1.000
_cell.angle_alpha   90.00
_cell.angle_beta   90.00
_cell.angle_gamma   90.00
#
_symmetry.space_group_name_H-M   'P 1'
#
loop_
_entity.id
_entity.type
_entity.pdbx_description
1 polymer ?
#
loop_
_entity_poly.entity_id
_entity_poly.type
_entity_poly.pdbx_seq_one_letter_code
_entity_poly.pdbx_strand_id
1 'polypeptide(L)'
;MNFRITLIHLQKITIGLLFLMNLSCEIQTEKVEPKTYMDLTEAIQNPLDVRVLNLDGEKLTTLPKEIGQLKKLRWLFLDANLILPKELKRIPKRNTGY
;
A
#
# COMPACT_ATOMS: atom_id res chain seq x y z
N MET A 1 -23.36 -48.76 15.48
CA MET A 1 -24.05 -47.46 15.28
C MET A 1 -23.18 -46.24 15.67
N ASN A 2 -21.86 -46.41 15.84
CA ASN A 2 -21.03 -45.37 16.50
C ASN A 2 -20.10 -44.65 15.51
N PHE A 3 -19.70 -45.32 14.43
CA PHE A 3 -18.75 -44.78 13.44
C PHE A 3 -19.24 -43.50 12.75
N ARG A 4 -20.52 -43.44 12.36
CA ARG A 4 -21.11 -42.25 11.72
C ARG A 4 -21.15 -41.04 12.66
N ILE A 5 -21.37 -41.26 13.95
CA ILE A 5 -21.39 -40.20 14.97
C ILE A 5 -19.98 -39.68 15.21
N THR A 6 -19.01 -40.58 15.35
CA THR A 6 -17.59 -40.21 15.47
C THR A 6 -17.09 -39.43 14.25
N LEU A 7 -17.52 -39.82 13.03
CA LEU A 7 -17.16 -39.13 11.80
C LEU A 7 -17.72 -37.70 11.72
N ILE A 8 -18.97 -37.49 12.15
CA ILE A 8 -19.61 -36.16 12.20
C ILE A 8 -18.91 -35.26 13.21
N HIS A 9 -18.54 -35.79 14.38
CA HIS A 9 -17.79 -35.02 15.37
C HIS A 9 -16.40 -34.62 14.87
N LEU A 10 -15.69 -35.53 14.19
CA LEU A 10 -14.38 -35.24 13.60
C LEU A 10 -14.47 -34.17 12.52
N GLN A 11 -15.47 -34.24 11.63
CA GLN A 11 -15.69 -33.21 10.61
C GLN A 11 -15.97 -31.82 11.20
N LYS A 12 -16.77 -31.74 12.29
CA LYS A 12 -17.04 -30.48 12.98
C LYS A 12 -15.78 -29.87 13.59
N ILE A 13 -14.90 -30.70 14.14
CA ILE A 13 -13.60 -30.26 14.66
C ILE A 13 -12.73 -29.73 13.52
N THR A 14 -12.65 -30.44 12.38
CA THR A 14 -11.87 -30.00 11.21
C THR A 14 -12.39 -28.69 10.62
N ILE A 15 -13.71 -28.53 10.50
CA ILE A 15 -14.33 -27.28 10.01
C ILE A 15 -14.08 -26.13 10.99
N GLY A 16 -14.16 -26.38 12.29
CA GLY A 16 -13.81 -25.41 13.33
C GLY A 16 -12.34 -24.98 13.25
N LEU A 17 -11.41 -25.91 13.03
CA LEU A 17 -9.99 -25.62 12.85
C LEU A 17 -9.71 -24.81 11.57
N LEU A 18 -10.41 -25.11 10.47
CA LEU A 18 -10.34 -24.33 9.23
C LEU A 18 -10.87 -22.91 9.44
N PHE A 19 -11.97 -22.75 10.17
CA PHE A 19 -12.51 -21.43 10.52
C PHE A 19 -11.55 -20.65 11.41
N LEU A 20 -10.90 -21.29 12.39
CA LEU A 20 -9.88 -20.67 13.24
C LEU A 20 -8.63 -20.28 12.45
N MET A 21 -8.18 -21.09 11.49
CA MET A 21 -7.11 -20.72 10.55
C MET A 21 -7.50 -19.47 9.75
N ASN A 22 -8.72 -19.42 9.22
CA ASN A 22 -9.24 -18.24 8.51
C ASN A 22 -9.37 -17.01 9.41
N LEU A 23 -9.75 -17.17 10.69
CA LEU A 23 -9.88 -16.08 11.66
C LEU A 23 -8.51 -15.58 12.17
N SER A 24 -7.52 -16.47 12.26
CA SER A 24 -6.13 -16.12 12.60
C SER A 24 -5.38 -15.45 11.46
N CYS A 25 -5.93 -15.49 10.23
CA CYS A 25 -5.42 -14.75 9.09
C CYS A 25 -6.05 -13.34 9.04
N GLU A 26 -5.97 -12.64 10.15
CA GLU A 26 -6.00 -11.19 10.12
C GLU A 26 -4.56 -10.79 9.86
N ILE A 27 -4.28 -10.34 8.63
CA ILE A 27 -2.95 -9.90 8.22
C ILE A 27 -2.41 -9.02 9.34
N GLN A 28 -1.36 -9.51 10.00
CA GLN A 28 -0.58 -8.73 10.93
C GLN A 28 -0.14 -7.49 10.15
N THR A 29 -0.83 -6.38 10.37
CA THR A 29 -0.32 -5.08 10.01
C THR A 29 0.74 -4.77 11.04
N GLU A 30 1.89 -5.44 10.87
CA GLU A 30 3.15 -4.82 11.22
C GLU A 30 3.04 -3.39 10.67
N LYS A 31 3.22 -2.39 11.53
CA LYS A 31 3.35 -0.99 11.10
C LYS A 31 4.63 -0.90 10.27
N VAL A 32 4.62 -1.50 9.09
CA VAL A 32 5.62 -1.31 8.06
C VAL A 32 5.34 0.10 7.61
N GLU A 33 6.13 1.04 8.10
CA GLU A 33 6.14 2.38 7.55
C GLU A 33 6.24 2.23 6.02
N PRO A 34 5.28 2.79 5.26
CA PRO A 34 5.26 2.58 3.84
C PRO A 34 6.60 3.04 3.27
N LYS A 35 7.28 2.14 2.56
CA LYS A 35 8.56 2.45 1.90
C LYS A 35 8.43 3.78 1.17
N THR A 36 9.26 4.73 1.57
CA THR A 36 9.35 6.03 0.92
C THR A 36 10.32 5.91 -0.23
N TYR A 37 9.80 6.10 -1.45
CA TYR A 37 10.63 6.15 -2.65
C TYR A 37 11.17 7.57 -2.80
N MET A 38 12.47 7.69 -3.06
CA MET A 38 13.14 8.97 -3.30
C MET A 38 13.53 9.17 -4.76
N ASP A 39 13.41 8.11 -5.58
CA ASP A 39 13.75 8.13 -6.99
C ASP A 39 12.53 7.68 -7.80
N LEU A 40 12.15 8.49 -8.80
CA LEU A 40 11.04 8.16 -9.69
C LEU A 40 11.32 6.87 -10.48
N THR A 41 12.57 6.65 -10.91
CA THR A 41 13.03 5.46 -11.62
C THR A 41 12.80 4.19 -10.81
N GLU A 42 13.05 4.25 -9.50
CA GLU A 42 12.79 3.13 -8.60
C GLU A 42 11.28 2.92 -8.38
N ALA A 43 10.54 4.02 -8.22
CA ALA A 43 9.09 3.99 -8.01
C ALA A 43 8.35 3.35 -9.20
N ILE A 44 8.75 3.66 -10.44
CA ILE A 44 8.12 3.10 -11.64
C ILE A 44 8.45 1.61 -11.86
N GLN A 45 9.45 1.04 -11.19
CA GLN A 45 9.67 -0.41 -11.21
C GLN A 45 8.59 -1.15 -10.42
N ASN A 46 7.96 -0.48 -9.44
CA ASN A 46 6.95 -1.07 -8.56
C ASN A 46 5.68 -0.19 -8.50
N PRO A 47 5.06 0.15 -9.63
CA PRO A 47 4.05 1.22 -9.71
C PRO A 47 2.76 0.91 -8.95
N LEU A 48 2.54 -0.38 -8.64
CA LEU A 48 1.40 -0.85 -7.86
C LEU A 48 1.66 -0.81 -6.35
N ASP A 49 2.88 -0.59 -5.88
CA ASP A 49 3.22 -0.66 -4.44
C ASP A 49 3.65 0.68 -3.85
N VAL A 50 3.97 1.66 -4.69
CA VAL A 50 4.37 3.00 -4.25
C VAL A 50 3.19 3.71 -3.59
N ARG A 51 3.31 3.96 -2.28
CA ARG A 51 2.37 4.78 -1.50
C ARG A 51 2.92 6.16 -1.19
N VAL A 52 4.24 6.27 -0.99
CA VAL A 52 4.94 7.52 -0.69
C VAL A 52 6.04 7.73 -1.72
N LEU A 53 6.05 8.88 -2.38
CA LEU A 53 7.11 9.32 -3.29
C LEU A 53 7.58 10.72 -2.85
N ASN A 54 8.85 10.84 -2.52
CA ASN A 54 9.50 12.10 -2.18
C ASN A 54 10.45 12.50 -3.30
N LEU A 55 10.15 13.61 -4.00
CA LEU A 55 11.02 14.19 -5.02
C LEU A 55 11.43 15.61 -4.64
N ASP A 56 11.45 15.93 -3.34
CA ASP A 56 11.87 17.24 -2.85
C ASP A 56 13.32 17.52 -3.25
N GLY A 57 13.54 18.65 -3.91
CA GLY A 57 14.90 19.13 -4.21
C GLY A 57 15.51 18.55 -5.49
N GLU A 58 14.77 17.71 -6.20
CA GLU A 58 15.19 17.08 -7.47
C GLU A 58 15.26 18.04 -8.68
N LYS A 59 15.19 19.36 -8.44
CA LYS A 59 15.26 20.44 -9.45
C LYS A 59 14.35 20.22 -10.66
N LEU A 60 13.19 19.60 -10.44
CA LEU A 60 12.23 19.28 -11.48
C LEU A 60 11.72 20.57 -12.15
N THR A 61 11.77 20.59 -13.49
CA THR A 61 11.20 21.66 -14.31
C THR A 61 9.75 21.35 -14.71
N THR A 62 9.42 20.07 -14.83
CA THR A 62 8.08 19.54 -15.11
C THR A 62 7.84 18.30 -14.27
N LEU A 63 6.56 17.94 -14.08
CA LEU A 63 6.19 16.69 -13.43
C LEU A 63 6.16 15.58 -14.50
N PRO A 64 6.96 14.51 -14.38
CA PRO A 64 6.97 13.44 -15.37
C PRO A 64 5.60 12.74 -15.46
N LYS A 65 5.16 12.43 -16.69
CA LYS A 65 3.85 11.80 -16.95
C LYS A 65 3.75 10.40 -16.31
N GLU A 66 4.90 9.77 -16.08
CA GLU A 66 5.08 8.45 -15.49
C GLU A 66 4.52 8.39 -14.05
N ILE A 67 4.44 9.52 -13.35
CA ILE A 67 3.79 9.60 -12.04
C ILE A 67 2.31 9.16 -12.12
N GLY A 68 1.65 9.34 -13.27
CA GLY A 68 0.30 8.85 -13.52
C GLY A 68 0.16 7.31 -13.53
N GLN A 69 1.27 6.57 -13.60
CA GLN A 69 1.32 5.11 -13.50
C GLN A 69 1.23 4.62 -12.05
N LEU A 70 1.58 5.46 -11.08
CA LEU A 70 1.62 5.12 -9.65
C LEU A 70 0.20 5.12 -9.03
N LYS A 71 -0.59 4.10 -9.34
CA LYS A 71 -2.04 4.06 -9.01
C LYS A 71 -2.34 4.02 -7.51
N LYS A 72 -1.40 3.56 -6.69
CA LYS A 72 -1.56 3.50 -5.23
C LYS A 72 -0.87 4.65 -4.49
N LEU A 73 -0.33 5.64 -5.21
CA LEU A 73 0.36 6.78 -4.61
C LEU A 73 -0.60 7.60 -3.74
N ARG A 74 -0.24 7.78 -2.48
CA ARG A 74 -1.00 8.54 -1.48
C ARG A 74 -0.33 9.86 -1.15
N TRP A 75 1.00 9.86 -1.04
CA TRP A 75 1.80 11.03 -0.67
C TRP A 75 2.86 11.30 -1.73
N LEU A 76 2.86 12.54 -2.24
CA LEU A 76 3.84 13.07 -3.18
C LEU A 76 4.43 14.37 -2.61
N PHE A 77 5.75 14.43 -2.43
CA PHE A 77 6.46 15.61 -1.95
C PHE A 77 7.26 16.26 -3.10
N LEU A 78 7.08 17.57 -3.31
CA LEU A 78 7.65 18.37 -4.41
C LEU A 78 8.12 19.77 -3.98
N ASP A 79 8.21 20.03 -2.68
CA ASP A 79 8.29 21.36 -2.08
C ASP A 79 9.54 22.14 -2.55
N ALA A 80 10.70 21.48 -2.58
CA ALA A 80 11.98 22.07 -3.00
C ALA A 80 12.25 22.04 -4.53
N ASN A 81 11.23 21.89 -5.37
CA ASN A 81 11.34 22.03 -6.83
C ASN A 81 10.91 23.42 -7.29
N LEU A 82 11.79 24.43 -7.15
CA LEU A 82 11.46 25.86 -7.38
C LEU A 82 10.90 26.18 -8.77
N ILE A 83 11.23 25.36 -9.77
CA ILE A 83 10.89 25.60 -11.18
C ILE A 83 9.50 25.02 -11.54
N LEU A 84 8.94 24.13 -10.72
CA LEU A 84 7.60 23.62 -10.94
C LEU A 84 6.54 24.72 -10.82
N PRO A 85 5.52 24.73 -11.70
CA PRO A 85 4.36 25.60 -11.58
C PRO A 85 3.80 25.56 -10.15
N LYS A 86 3.53 26.74 -9.57
CA LYS A 86 3.02 26.86 -8.18
C LYS A 86 1.73 26.07 -7.96
N GLU A 87 0.92 25.89 -9.01
CA GLU A 87 -0.31 25.09 -8.97
C GLU A 87 -0.04 23.61 -8.68
N LEU A 88 1.06 23.06 -9.19
CA LEU A 88 1.48 21.67 -8.93
C LEU A 88 2.05 21.45 -7.52
N LYS A 89 2.50 22.52 -6.85
CA LYS A 89 2.90 22.44 -5.43
C LYS A 89 1.71 22.49 -4.48
N ARG A 90 0.59 23.07 -4.93
CA ARG A 90 -0.62 23.31 -4.13
C ARG A 90 -1.68 22.22 -4.25
N ILE A 91 -1.51 21.23 -5.13
CA ILE A 91 -2.47 20.12 -5.23
C ILE A 91 -2.56 19.45 -3.86
N PRO A 92 -3.76 19.42 -3.23
CA PRO A 92 -3.91 18.87 -1.89
C PRO A 92 -3.44 17.42 -1.90
N LYS A 93 -2.37 17.13 -1.14
CA LYS A 93 -1.96 15.76 -0.80
C LYS A 93 -3.21 15.07 -0.26
N ARG A 94 -3.80 14.12 -0.99
CA ARG A 94 -5.06 13.49 -0.60
C ARG A 94 -4.86 12.75 0.73
N ASN A 95 -5.40 13.38 1.77
CA ASN A 95 -5.73 12.94 3.11
C ASN A 95 -4.62 12.30 3.96
N THR A 96 -4.11 13.13 4.88
CA THR A 96 -3.79 12.75 6.25
C THR A 96 -5.02 12.11 6.91
N GLY A 97 -5.07 10.79 6.91
CA GLY A 97 -5.94 10.03 7.82
C GLY A 97 -5.05 9.36 8.85
N TYR A 98 -5.22 9.76 10.11
CA TYR A 98 -4.91 8.94 11.27
C TYR A 98 -5.50 7.54 11.12
#